data_AF-A0A5D3CH43-F1
#
_entry.id   AF-A0A5D3CH43-F1
#
_cell.length_a   1.000
_cell.length_b   1.000
_cell.length_c   1.000
_cell.angle_alpha   90.00
_cell.angle_beta   90.00
_cell.angle_gamma   90.00
#
_symmetry.space_group_name_H-M   'P 1'
#
loop_
_entity.id
_entity.type
_entity.pdbx_description
1 polymer ?
#
loop_
_entity_poly.entity_id
_entity_poly.type
_entity_poly.pdbx_seq_one_letter_code
_entity_poly.pdbx_strand_id
1 'polypeptide(L)' 'MGAVEKKLKEMEIDYVRAVVEEGGIQVDQLFFHDPDGFMIEICNCDNLPVIPLGGEVSRSCSQLNLQIMQQQQQIHQLV' A
#
# COMPACT_ATOMS: atom_id res chain seq x y z
N MET A 1 0.79 -10.57 -2.12
CA MET A 1 0.67 -11.38 -0.89
C MET A 1 1.82 -12.35 -0.59
N GLY A 2 2.82 -12.52 -1.46
CA GLY A 2 3.80 -13.61 -1.32
C GLY A 2 4.60 -13.67 0.00
N ALA A 3 4.87 -12.54 0.67
CA ALA A 3 5.56 -12.56 1.97
C ALA A 3 4.70 -13.20 3.07
N VAL A 4 3.39 -12.95 3.07
CA VAL A 4 2.44 -13.53 4.04
C VAL A 4 2.31 -15.03 3.80
N GLU A 5 2.09 -15.44 2.54
CA GLU A 5 2.00 -16.87 2.16
C GLU A 5 3.26 -17.65 2.55
N LYS A 6 4.45 -17.08 2.32
CA LYS A 6 5.72 -17.68 2.74
C LYS A 6 5.75 -17.87 4.25
N LYS A 7 5.34 -16.85 5.02
CA LYS A 7 5.37 -16.92 6.49
C LYS A 7 4.38 -17.95 7.05
N LEU A 8 3.18 -18.03 6.48
CA LEU A 8 2.17 -19.02 6.88
C LEU A 8 2.67 -20.45 6.63
N LYS A 9 3.34 -20.70 5.50
CA LYS A 9 3.98 -22.00 5.22
C LYS A 9 5.08 -22.35 6.22
N GLU A 10 5.93 -21.40 6.57
CA GLU A 10 6.98 -21.59 7.59
C GLU A 10 6.40 -21.90 8.98
N MET A 11 5.18 -21.44 9.25
CA MET A 11 4.45 -21.69 10.50
C MET A 11 3.55 -22.93 10.43
N GLU A 12 3.54 -23.64 9.30
CA GLU A 12 2.65 -24.79 9.05
C GLU A 12 1.16 -24.45 9.25
N ILE A 13 0.78 -23.22 8.90
CA ILE A 13 -0.62 -22.75 8.92
C ILE A 13 -1.19 -22.86 7.52
N ASP A 14 -2.27 -23.64 7.40
CA ASP A 14 -3.05 -23.75 6.18
C ASP A 14 -3.77 -22.44 5.87
N TYR A 15 -3.83 -22.09 4.59
CA TYR A 15 -4.51 -20.90 4.12
C TYR A 15 -5.22 -21.14 2.79
N VAL A 16 -6.24 -20.33 2.53
CA VAL A 16 -7.01 -20.32 1.29
C VAL A 16 -6.83 -18.97 0.62
N ARG A 17 -6.58 -18.97 -0.69
CA ARG A 17 -6.56 -17.76 -1.50
C ARG A 17 -7.83 -17.69 -2.34
N ALA A 18 -8.41 -16.51 -2.44
CA ALA A 18 -9.53 -16.23 -3.33
C ALA A 18 -9.34 -14.88 -4.02
N VAL A 19 -9.96 -14.74 -5.18
CA VAL A 19 -10.19 -13.44 -5.80
C VAL A 19 -11.66 -13.15 -5.59
N VAL A 20 -11.98 -11.98 -5.03
CA VAL A 20 -13.36 -11.54 -4.85
C VAL A 20 -13.60 -10.26 -5.62
N GLU A 21 -14.84 -10.06 -6.03
CA GLU A 21 -15.29 -8.85 -6.71
C GLU A 21 -16.19 -8.05 -5.78
N GLU A 22 -15.81 -6.80 -5.51
CA GLU A 22 -16.60 -5.85 -4.72
C GLU A 22 -16.79 -4.58 -5.53
N GLY A 23 -18.04 -4.21 -5.82
CA GLY A 23 -18.34 -3.00 -6.59
C GLY A 23 -17.73 -2.98 -8.00
N GLY A 24 -17.50 -4.15 -8.61
CA GLY A 24 -16.83 -4.30 -9.91
C GLY A 24 -15.31 -4.21 -9.85
N ILE A 25 -14.72 -4.15 -8.65
CA ILE A 25 -13.28 -4.16 -8.42
C ILE A 25 -12.88 -5.54 -7.91
N GLN A 26 -11.89 -6.15 -8.56
CA GLN A 26 -11.31 -7.41 -8.10
C GLN A 26 -10.18 -7.16 -7.10
N VAL A 27 -10.24 -7.86 -5.97
CA VAL A 27 -9.21 -7.86 -4.94
C VAL A 27 -8.78 -9.28 -4.60
N ASP A 28 -7.49 -9.45 -4.35
CA ASP A 28 -6.96 -10.71 -3.82
C ASP A 28 -7.24 -10.75 -2.31
N GLN A 29 -7.73 -11.88 -1.84
CA GLN A 29 -7.92 -12.18 -0.43
C GLN A 29 -7.22 -13.48 -0.05
N LEU A 30 -6.75 -13.52 1.19
CA LEU A 30 -6.18 -14.69 1.83
C LEU A 30 -6.86 -14.90 3.17
N PHE A 31 -7.27 -16.14 3.43
CA PHE A 31 -7.97 -16.55 4.64
C PHE A 31 -7.19 -17.64 5.35
N PHE A 32 -7.09 -17.56 6.67
CA PHE A 32 -6.50 -18.61 7.50
C PHE A 32 -7.08 -18.56 8.91
N HIS A 33 -6.86 -19.63 9.68
CA HIS A 33 -7.13 -19.61 11.12
C HIS A 33 -5.84 -19.37 11.88
N ASP A 34 -5.87 -18.50 12.88
CA ASP A 34 -4.78 -18.38 13.83
C ASP A 34 -4.73 -19.58 14.80
N PRO A 35 -3.67 -19.72 15.62
CA PRO A 35 -3.56 -20.83 16.56
C PRO A 35 -4.68 -20.91 17.61
N ASP A 36 -5.38 -19.81 17.87
CA ASP A 36 -6.52 -19.75 18.80
C ASP A 36 -7.86 -20.07 18.08
N GLY A 37 -7.83 -20.29 16.77
CA GLY A 37 -8.98 -20.66 15.93
C GLY A 37 -9.73 -19.49 15.34
N PHE A 38 -9.31 -18.25 15.56
CA PHE A 38 -9.94 -17.08 14.94
C PHE A 38 -9.66 -17.05 13.44
N MET A 39 -10.68 -16.74 12.65
CA MET A 39 -10.53 -16.56 11.21
C MET A 39 -9.95 -15.17 10.93
N ILE A 40 -8.83 -15.15 10.21
CA ILE A 40 -8.16 -13.94 9.76
C ILE A 40 -8.29 -13.83 8.23
N GLU A 41 -8.72 -12.66 7.78
CA GLU A 41 -8.72 -12.25 6.37
C GLU A 41 -7.61 -11.20 6.14
N ILE A 42 -6.85 -11.38 5.06
CA ILE A 42 -5.89 -10.39 4.55
C ILE A 42 -6.25 -10.07 3.10
N CYS A 43 -6.52 -8.79 2.82
CA CYS A 43 -6.79 -8.26 1.47
C CYS A 43 -5.62 -7.38 1.00
N ASN A 44 -5.25 -7.44 -0.28
CA ASN A 44 -4.18 -6.57 -0.81
C ASN A 44 -4.65 -5.13 -1.09
N CYS A 45 -5.95 -4.90 -1.26
CA CYS A 45 -6.58 -3.58 -1.45
C CYS A 45 -5.95 -2.66 -2.53
N ASP A 46 -5.01 -3.14 -3.35
CA ASP A 46 -4.21 -2.33 -4.28
C ASP A 46 -5.08 -1.57 -5.29
N ASN A 47 -6.23 -2.13 -5.64
CA ASN A 47 -7.18 -1.59 -6.60
C ASN A 47 -8.34 -0.83 -5.96
N LEU A 48 -8.41 -0.77 -4.62
CA LEU A 48 -9.51 -0.08 -3.93
C LEU A 48 -9.29 1.44 -3.95
N PRO A 49 -10.36 2.23 -4.16
CA PRO A 49 -10.27 3.68 -4.08
C PRO A 49 -9.94 4.11 -2.65
N VAL A 50 -8.75 4.70 -2.46
CA VAL A 50 -8.35 5.26 -1.17
C VAL A 50 -8.91 6.66 -1.02
N ILE A 51 -9.76 6.86 -0.03
CA ILE A 51 -10.24 8.19 0.37
C ILE A 51 -9.44 8.61 1.62
N PRO A 52 -8.60 9.65 1.54
CA PRO A 52 -7.90 10.16 2.70
C PRO A 52 -8.88 10.63 3.78
N LEU A 53 -8.72 10.16 5.02
CA LEU A 53 -9.61 10.50 6.13
C LEU A 53 -9.27 11.85 6.80
N GLY A 54 -8.51 12.73 6.13
CA GLY A 54 -8.13 14.06 6.62
C GLY A 54 -8.04 15.08 5.49
N GLY A 55 -8.78 16.18 5.61
CA GLY A 55 -9.00 17.19 4.56
C GLY A 55 -7.81 18.13 4.27
N GLU A 56 -6.58 17.72 4.56
CA GLU A 56 -5.41 18.55 4.28
C GLU A 56 -4.47 17.77 3.37
N VAL A 57 -4.12 18.40 2.24
CA VAL A 57 -3.18 17.89 1.25
C VAL A 57 -1.99 17.28 1.96
N SER A 58 -1.81 15.96 1.83
CA SER A 58 -0.57 15.29 2.17
C SER A 58 0.53 15.97 1.35
N ARG A 59 1.22 16.93 1.96
CA ARG A 59 2.35 17.61 1.34
C ARG A 59 3.44 16.56 1.22
N SER A 60 3.52 15.93 0.06
CA SER A 60 4.65 15.07 -0.27
C SER A 60 5.93 15.88 -0.06
N CYS A 61 6.76 15.46 0.89
CA CYS A 61 8.01 16.13 1.26
C CYS A 61 8.99 16.29 0.07
N SER A 62 8.74 15.60 -1.05
CA SER A 62 9.48 15.77 -2.30
C SER A 62 9.39 17.17 -2.93
N GLN A 63 8.38 17.98 -2.58
CA GLN A 63 8.21 19.31 -3.17
C GLN A 63 9.08 20.41 -2.56
N LEU A 64 9.78 20.17 -1.45
CA LEU A 64 10.67 21.17 -0.85
C LEU A 64 11.92 21.48 -1.69
N ASN A 65 12.32 20.58 -2.60
CA ASN A 65 13.56 20.72 -3.37
C ASN A 65 13.42 21.48 -4.72
N LEU A 66 12.20 21.75 -5.22
CA LEU A 66 12.06 22.45 -6.50
C LEU A 66 12.44 23.95 -6.42
N GLN A 67 12.19 24.58 -5.28
CA GLN A 67 12.47 26.02 -5.11
C GLN A 67 13.98 26.32 -5.06
N ILE A 68 14.78 25.41 -4.50
CA ILE A 68 16.23 25.59 -4.37
C ILE A 68 16.93 25.49 -5.74
N MET A 69 16.45 24.60 -6.63
CA MET A 69 17.04 24.45 -7.97
C MET A 69 16.71 25.61 -8.92
N GLN A 70 15.53 26.24 -8.80
CA GLN A 70 15.18 27.41 -9.63
C GLN A 70 16.02 28.63 -9.25
N GLN A 71 16.37 28.80 -7.97
CA GLN A 71 17.17 29.93 -7.51
C GLN A 71 18.64 29.83 -7.95
N GLN A 72 19.21 28.62 -8.08
CA GLN A 72 20.59 28.43 -8.57
C GLN A 72 20.76 28.67 -10.08
N GLN A 73 19.72 28.44 -10.90
CA GLN A 73 19.81 28.69 -12.35
C GLN A 73 19.82 30.19 -12.71
N GLN A 74 19.19 31.05 -11.90
CA GLN A 74 19.20 32.50 -12.16
C GLN A 74 20.55 33.16 -11.82
N ILE A 75 21.32 32.62 -10.87
CA ILE A 75 22.61 33.20 -10.46
C ILE A 75 23.71 32.96 -11.53
N HIS A 76 23.63 31.88 -12.30
CA HIS A 76 24.62 31.55 -13.34
C HIS A 76 24.45 32.31 -14.68
N GLN A 77 23.46 33.19 -14.81
CA GLN A 77 23.28 34.04 -16.00
C GLN A 77 23.73 35.51 -15.80
N LEU A 78 24.39 35.82 -14.68
CA LEU A 78 24.86 37.16 -14.32
C LEU A 78 26.36 37.24 -13.99
N VAL A 79 27.17 36.26 -14.43
CA VAL A 79 28.64 36.32 -14.42
C VAL A 79 29.16 36.25 -15.85
#